data_AF-A0A8J7E0I3-F1
#
_entry.id   AF-A0A8J7E0I3-F1
#
_cell.length_a   1.000
_cell.length_b   1.000
_cell.length_c   1.000
_cell.angle_alpha   90.00
_cell.angle_beta   90.00
_cell.angle_gamma   90.00
#
_symmetry.space_group_name_H-M   'P 1'
#
loop_
_entity.id
_entity.type
_entity.pdbx_description
1 polymer ?
#
loop_
_entity_poly.entity_id
_entity_poly.type
_entity_poly.pdbx_seq_one_letter_code
_entity_poly.pdbx_strand_id
1 'polypeptide(L)' 'MEDKILPDDVNIQYAYTPDGQVVSIIDEWGTTSFDYDAQGRLIARRDPTSL' A
#
# COMPACT_ATOMS: atom_id res chain seq x y z
N MET A 1 -22.29 -16.03 18.81
CA MET A 1 -20.96 -15.50 18.46
C MET A 1 -20.89 -15.67 16.96
N GLU A 2 -21.22 -14.63 16.19
CA GLU A 2 -21.13 -14.73 14.74
C GLU A 2 -19.66 -14.76 14.33
N ASP A 3 -19.20 -15.92 13.88
CA ASP A 3 -18.02 -16.06 13.05
C ASP A 3 -18.29 -15.35 11.72
N LYS A 4 -17.86 -14.10 11.62
CA LYS A 4 -17.81 -13.42 10.32
C LYS A 4 -16.58 -13.94 9.59
N ILE A 5 -16.73 -15.08 8.91
CA ILE A 5 -15.74 -15.54 7.93
C ILE A 5 -15.67 -14.44 6.86
N LEU A 6 -14.63 -13.62 6.91
CA LEU A 6 -14.28 -12.70 5.83
C LEU A 6 -13.72 -13.59 4.71
N PRO A 7 -14.36 -13.66 3.53
CA PRO A 7 -13.76 -14.36 2.41
C PRO A 7 -12.51 -13.58 1.97
N ASP A 8 -11.44 -14.34 1.78
CA ASP A 8 -10.10 -13.96 1.32
C ASP A 8 -9.23 -13.23 2.37
N ASP A 9 -8.21 -13.94 2.88
CA ASP A 9 -7.11 -13.45 3.72
C ASP A 9 -6.21 -12.52 2.90
N VAL A 10 -6.77 -11.41 2.41
CA VAL A 10 -6.01 -10.41 1.65
C VAL A 10 -5.12 -9.65 2.63
N ASN A 11 -3.86 -10.07 2.74
CA ASN A 11 -2.88 -9.44 3.62
C ASN A 11 -2.33 -8.17 2.96
N ILE A 12 -2.92 -7.01 3.28
CA ILE A 12 -2.42 -5.72 2.82
C ILE A 12 -1.49 -5.11 3.88
N GLN A 13 -0.25 -4.83 3.49
CA GLN A 13 0.74 -4.16 4.34
C GLN A 13 1.02 -2.74 3.84
N TYR A 14 1.12 -1.81 4.79
CA TYR A 14 1.37 -0.40 4.51
C TYR A 14 2.67 0.04 5.18
N ALA A 15 3.50 0.77 4.43
CA ALA A 15 4.66 1.48 4.97
C ALA A 15 4.41 2.98 4.88
N TYR A 16 4.81 3.71 5.92
CA TYR A 16 4.59 5.15 6.04
C TYR A 16 5.91 5.91 6.25
N THR A 17 5.97 7.15 5.78
CA THR A 17 6.99 8.11 6.19
C THR A 17 6.80 8.53 7.66
N PRO A 18 7.80 9.17 8.28
CA PRO A 18 7.65 9.79 9.60
C PRO A 18 6.51 10.82 9.66
N ASP A 19 6.19 11.47 8.55
CA ASP A 19 5.09 12.41 8.40
C ASP A 19 3.71 11.74 8.19
N GLY A 20 3.67 10.40 8.16
CA GLY A 20 2.44 9.62 8.03
C GLY A 20 1.95 9.42 6.59
N GLN A 21 2.77 9.70 5.58
CA GLN A 21 2.42 9.49 4.17
C GLN A 21 2.74 8.06 3.74
N VAL A 22 1.87 7.41 2.95
CA VAL A 22 2.10 6.02 2.54
C VAL A 22 3.17 5.95 1.45
N VAL A 23 4.23 5.17 1.64
CA VAL A 23 5.31 5.01 0.65
C VAL A 23 5.28 3.66 -0.05
N SER A 24 4.62 2.66 0.55
CA SER A 24 4.49 1.33 -0.02
C SER A 24 3.19 0.68 0.43
N ILE A 25 2.50 0.05 -0.51
CA ILE A 25 1.36 -0.83 -0.28
C ILE A 25 1.74 -2.17 -0.88
N ILE A 26 1.77 -3.22 -0.06
CA ILE A 26 2.05 -4.59 -0.49
C ILE A 26 0.78 -5.38 -0.31
N ASP A 27 0.35 -6.03 -1.37
CA ASP A 27 -0.87 -6.83 -1.44
C ASP A 27 -0.58 -8.15 -2.20
N GLU A 28 -1.54 -9.07 -2.27
CA GLU A 28 -1.44 -10.31 -3.03
C GLU A 28 -1.05 -10.10 -4.50
N TRP A 29 -1.39 -8.95 -5.09
CA TRP A 29 -1.04 -8.62 -6.48
C TRP A 29 0.32 -7.94 -6.65
N GLY A 30 1.02 -7.65 -5.56
CA GLY A 30 2.38 -7.11 -5.55
C GLY A 30 2.51 -5.79 -4.80
N THR A 31 3.57 -5.04 -5.10
CA THR A 31 3.93 -3.80 -4.40
C THR A 31 3.63 -2.56 -5.23
N THR A 32 2.83 -1.65 -4.67
CA THR A 32 2.68 -0.27 -5.17
C THR A 32 3.53 0.66 -4.32
N SER A 33 4.39 1.48 -4.94
CA SER A 33 5.24 2.44 -4.23
C SER A 33 4.93 3.89 -4.62
N PHE A 34 5.14 4.80 -3.67
CA PHE A 34 4.86 6.23 -3.82
C PHE A 34 6.08 7.05 -3.39
N ASP A 35 6.48 8.02 -4.22
CA ASP A 35 7.52 8.99 -3.91
C ASP A 35 6.91 10.39 -3.73
N TYR A 36 7.35 11.09 -2.70
CA TYR A 36 6.91 12.46 -2.39
C TYR A 36 8.09 13.43 -2.47
N ASP A 37 7.80 14.68 -2.79
CA ASP A 37 8.77 15.77 -2.61
C ASP A 37 8.81 16.26 -1.16
N ALA A 38 9.73 17.18 -0.87
CA ALA A 38 9.89 17.75 0.47
C ALA A 38 8.69 18.59 0.96
N GLN A 39 7.72 18.90 0.11
CA GLN A 39 6.44 19.54 0.49
C GLN A 39 5.32 18.50 0.72
N GLY A 40 5.64 17.20 0.66
CA GLY A 40 4.69 16.10 0.81
C GLY A 40 3.79 15.90 -0.41
N ARG A 41 4.15 16.41 -1.59
CA ARG A 41 3.37 16.20 -2.81
C ARG A 41 3.84 14.94 -3.52
N LEU A 42 2.90 14.12 -3.99
CA LEU A 42 3.21 12.92 -4.75
C LEU A 42 3.86 13.29 -6.08
N ILE A 43 5.06 12.77 -6.34
CA ILE A 43 5.81 13.01 -7.58
C ILE A 43 5.98 11.75 -8.43
N ALA A 44 5.86 10.55 -7.85
CA ALA A 44 5.86 9.30 -8.61
C ALA A 44 5.02 8.22 -7.93
N ARG A 45 4.39 7.37 -8.75
CA ARG A 45 3.74 6.12 -8.34
C ARG A 45 4.29 5.00 -9.22
N ARG A 46 4.63 3.87 -8.60
CA ARG A 46 5.03 2.64 -9.29
C ARG A 46 4.05 1.55 -8.91
N ASP A 47 3.27 1.10 -9.88
CA ASP A 47 2.33 0.00 -9.71
C ASP A 47 3.04 -1.36 -9.83
N PRO A 48 2.51 -2.42 -9.18
CA PRO A 48 2.98 -3.76 -9.44
C PRO A 48 2.81 -4.05 -10.92
N THR A 49 3.85 -4.58 -11.55
CA THR A 49 3.80 -4.95 -12.96
C THR A 49 2.89 -6.17 -13.06
N SER A 50 1.63 -5.96 -13.48
CA SER A 50 0.74 -7.06 -13.81
C SER A 50 1.33 -7.76 -15.03
N LEU A 51 1.77 -9.02 -14.88
CA LEU A 51 2.15 -9.90 -16.00
C LEU A 51 0.90 -10.47 -16.67
#